data_AF-A0A7S9X601-F1
#
_entry.id   AF-A0A7S9X601-F1
#
_cell.length_a   1.000
_cell.length_b   1.000
_cell.length_c   1.000
_cell.angle_alpha   90.00
_cell.angle_beta   90.00
_cell.angle_gamma   90.00
#
_symmetry.space_group_name_H-M   'P 1'
#
loop_
_entity.id
_entity.type
_entity.pdbx_description
1 polymer ?
#
loop_
_entity_poly.entity_id
_entity_poly.type
_entity_poly.pdbx_seq_one_letter_code
_entity_poly.pdbx_strand_id
1 'polypeptide(L)'
;MKKFIKSLIPPILFNLLKRMKPNKHGWKGSYNTWEEAKKVSIGYDSKEILQKVRVSLLKVKNKEAIFERDSVIFDKIQYSWPLLAGLMYACAKSKGKLRVLDFGGSLGSTYFQNKKFLDCFEEVSWSIVEQKHFVDVGKNDFQDNRLKFYYDIETCKKEQNPNILVLSSVLQYIEKPYELMESILKNNFDFILIDRTPFAKKKQIKLQIVPPQIYDASYPCWFFEENEFLYFFKKNGYQILYGFDANDGTNKECYFKRYILENFL
;
A
#
# COMPACT_ATOMS: atom_id res chain seq x y z
N MET A 1 9.64 7.35 35.02
CA MET A 1 9.43 8.81 34.91
C MET A 1 8.47 9.25 33.79
N LYS A 2 8.70 8.94 32.50
CA LYS A 2 7.82 9.39 31.39
C LYS A 2 6.34 8.96 31.48
N LYS A 3 6.02 7.81 32.09
CA LYS A 3 4.64 7.33 32.29
C LYS A 3 3.90 8.08 33.40
N PHE A 4 4.58 8.42 34.50
CA PHE A 4 4.02 9.16 35.63
C PHE A 4 3.71 10.62 35.30
N ILE A 5 4.52 11.26 34.45
CA ILE A 5 4.27 12.64 34.00
C ILE A 5 3.04 12.69 33.07
N LYS A 6 2.79 11.63 32.28
CA LYS A 6 1.62 11.55 31.40
C LYS A 6 0.29 11.36 32.16
N SER A 7 0.30 10.80 33.37
CA SER A 7 -0.91 10.62 34.18
C SER A 7 -1.31 11.89 34.96
N LEU A 8 -0.43 12.89 35.04
CA LEU A 8 -0.67 14.14 35.77
C LEU A 8 -1.12 15.30 34.86
N ILE A 9 -1.10 15.11 33.54
CA ILE A 9 -1.52 16.12 32.57
C ILE A 9 -2.92 15.74 32.06
N PRO A 10 -3.95 16.58 32.25
CA PRO A 10 -5.28 16.33 31.71
C PRO A 10 -5.20 16.03 30.20
N PRO A 11 -5.94 15.03 29.66
CA PRO A 11 -5.86 14.64 28.25
C PRO A 11 -6.04 15.81 27.28
N ILE A 12 -6.84 16.80 27.67
CA ILE A 12 -7.09 18.04 26.92
C ILE A 12 -5.81 18.88 26.78
N LEU A 13 -5.04 19.05 27.86
CA LEU A 13 -3.78 19.80 27.85
C LEU A 13 -2.68 19.05 27.09
N PHE A 14 -2.63 17.72 27.23
CA PHE A 14 -1.70 16.88 26.47
C PHE A 14 -2.00 16.93 24.96
N ASN A 15 -3.28 16.88 24.59
CA ASN A 15 -3.71 17.02 23.20
C ASN A 15 -3.47 18.44 22.65
N LEU A 16 -3.59 19.49 23.48
CA LEU A 16 -3.22 20.86 23.11
C LEU A 16 -1.71 21.00 22.87
N LEU A 17 -0.88 20.50 23.78
CA LEU A 17 0.58 20.54 23.65
C LEU A 17 1.09 19.71 22.47
N LYS A 18 0.43 18.58 22.17
CA LYS A 18 0.71 17.76 20.99
C LYS A 18 0.27 18.44 19.69
N ARG A 19 -0.77 19.28 19.72
CA ARG A 19 -1.19 20.16 18.61
C ARG A 19 -0.26 21.36 18.42
N MET A 20 0.36 21.87 19.48
CA MET A 20 1.25 23.04 19.43
C MET A 20 2.68 22.71 18.97
N LYS A 21 3.13 21.45 19.09
CA LYS A 21 4.43 21.05 18.51
C LYS A 21 4.28 20.91 16.99
N PRO A 22 5.06 21.64 16.17
CA PRO A 22 5.06 21.44 14.74
C PRO A 22 5.43 19.98 14.45
N ASN A 23 4.50 19.25 13.85
CA ASN A 23 4.75 17.85 13.52
C ASN A 23 5.84 17.80 12.44
N LYS A 24 7.02 17.26 12.77
CA LYS A 24 8.17 17.21 11.86
C LYS A 24 7.97 16.20 10.71
N HIS A 25 7.03 15.28 10.86
CA HIS A 25 6.76 14.18 9.92
C HIS A 25 5.37 14.32 9.29
N GLY A 26 5.08 13.45 8.31
CA GLY A 26 3.85 13.49 7.51
C GLY A 26 4.05 14.28 6.22
N TRP A 27 2.95 14.75 5.62
CA TRP A 27 2.99 15.47 4.35
C TRP A 27 3.27 16.96 4.55
N LYS A 28 4.21 17.48 3.77
CA LYS A 28 4.75 18.85 3.90
C LYS A 28 4.90 19.51 2.55
N GLY A 29 4.95 20.85 2.61
CA GLY A 29 5.13 21.71 1.45
C GLY A 29 3.96 21.65 0.48
N SER A 30 4.12 22.35 -0.63
CA SER A 30 3.29 22.27 -1.83
C SER A 30 4.24 22.50 -2.99
N TYR A 31 4.32 21.56 -3.92
CA TYR A 31 5.26 21.59 -5.03
C TYR A 31 4.50 21.66 -6.35
N ASN A 32 5.03 22.41 -7.33
CA ASN A 32 4.40 22.55 -8.63
C ASN A 32 4.73 21.37 -9.55
N THR A 33 5.92 20.80 -9.38
CA THR A 33 6.40 19.65 -10.17
C THR A 33 6.94 18.54 -9.28
N TRP A 34 6.93 17.31 -9.80
CA TRP A 34 7.49 16.16 -9.10
C TRP A 34 8.99 16.34 -8.82
N GLU A 35 9.71 16.88 -9.81
CA GLU A 35 11.15 17.15 -9.72
C GLU A 35 11.52 18.15 -8.62
N GLU A 36 10.68 19.17 -8.37
CA GLU A 36 10.88 20.07 -7.23
C GLU A 36 10.82 19.33 -5.88
N ALA A 37 9.82 18.48 -5.69
CA ALA A 37 9.69 17.68 -4.47
C ALA A 37 10.82 16.64 -4.34
N LYS A 38 11.23 16.05 -5.47
CA LYS A 38 12.28 15.02 -5.53
C LYS A 38 13.65 15.56 -5.14
N LYS A 39 13.99 16.79 -5.59
CA LYS A 39 15.25 17.47 -5.25
C LYS A 39 15.47 17.69 -3.76
N VAL A 40 14.40 17.79 -2.98
CA VAL A 40 14.44 17.99 -1.52
C VAL A 40 14.12 16.70 -0.74
N SER A 41 14.05 15.56 -1.44
CA SER A 41 13.74 14.26 -0.84
C SER A 41 15.01 13.44 -0.60
N ILE A 42 14.97 12.55 0.39
CA ILE A 42 16.06 11.60 0.67
C ILE A 42 16.00 10.42 -0.32
N GLY A 43 14.77 10.02 -0.70
CA GLY A 43 14.51 8.88 -1.56
C GLY A 43 14.07 7.62 -0.82
N TYR A 44 13.66 6.62 -1.60
CA TYR A 44 13.18 5.32 -1.12
C TYR A 44 14.25 4.21 -1.16
N ASP A 45 15.37 4.47 -1.86
CA ASP A 45 16.40 3.47 -2.15
C ASP A 45 17.46 3.39 -1.03
N SER A 46 17.03 2.86 0.11
CA SER A 46 17.91 2.61 1.24
C SER A 46 17.95 1.10 1.51
N LYS A 47 19.15 0.52 1.45
CA LYS A 47 19.39 -0.87 1.87
C LYS A 47 18.91 -1.10 3.31
N GLU A 48 18.90 -0.05 4.15
CA GLU A 48 18.38 -0.12 5.51
C GLU A 48 16.86 -0.34 5.55
N ILE A 49 16.07 0.26 4.64
CA ILE A 49 14.62 0.06 4.57
C ILE A 49 14.33 -1.40 4.24
N LEU A 50 14.91 -1.93 3.17
CA LEU A 50 14.75 -3.32 2.77
C LEU A 50 15.15 -4.26 3.91
N GLN A 51 16.29 -4.03 4.56
CA GLN A 51 16.76 -4.89 5.64
C GLN A 51 15.83 -4.84 6.86
N LYS A 52 15.27 -3.68 7.23
CA LYS A 52 14.29 -3.56 8.31
C LYS A 52 13.01 -4.33 8.01
N VAL A 53 12.45 -4.15 6.81
CA VAL A 53 11.24 -4.85 6.37
C VAL A 53 11.48 -6.37 6.29
N ARG A 54 12.64 -6.79 5.79
CA ARG A 54 13.05 -8.18 5.74
C ARG A 54 13.09 -8.80 7.14
N VAL A 55 13.75 -8.14 8.10
CA VAL A 55 13.89 -8.64 9.48
C VAL A 55 12.53 -8.71 10.17
N SER A 56 11.64 -7.73 10.00
CA SER A 56 10.31 -7.78 10.61
C SER A 56 9.44 -8.88 9.99
N LEU A 57 9.44 -9.01 8.67
CA LEU A 57 8.57 -9.94 7.97
C LEU A 57 9.04 -11.38 8.10
N LEU A 58 10.36 -11.63 8.21
CA LEU A 58 10.88 -12.96 8.55
C LEU A 58 10.32 -13.46 9.89
N LYS A 59 10.20 -12.58 10.89
CA LYS A 59 9.57 -12.95 12.18
C LYS A 59 8.11 -13.37 11.98
N VAL A 60 7.37 -12.69 11.12
CA VAL A 60 5.98 -13.05 10.80
C VAL A 60 5.92 -14.39 10.06
N LYS A 61 6.75 -14.56 9.02
CA LYS A 61 6.86 -15.81 8.25
C LYS A 61 7.19 -17.02 9.14
N ASN A 62 8.14 -16.84 10.08
CA ASN A 62 8.59 -17.87 11.02
C ASN A 62 7.68 -18.05 12.24
N LYS A 63 6.54 -17.32 12.31
CA LYS A 63 5.59 -17.34 13.44
C LYS A 63 6.19 -16.85 14.77
N GLU A 64 7.28 -16.10 14.72
CA GLU A 64 7.89 -15.41 15.87
C GLU A 64 7.17 -14.08 16.19
N ALA A 65 6.42 -13.54 15.23
CA ALA A 65 5.57 -12.37 15.38
C ALA A 65 4.21 -12.59 14.71
N ILE A 66 3.17 -11.92 15.21
CA ILE A 66 1.79 -12.09 14.71
C ILE A 66 1.57 -11.31 13.41
N PHE A 67 2.08 -10.09 13.34
CA PHE A 67 1.87 -9.19 12.21
C PHE A 67 2.94 -8.11 12.18
N GLU A 68 3.25 -7.60 10.99
CA GLU A 68 4.08 -6.43 10.80
C GLU A 68 3.47 -5.49 9.75
N ARG A 69 3.68 -4.19 9.92
CA ARG A 69 3.37 -3.18 8.92
C ARG A 69 4.47 -2.12 8.93
N ASP A 70 5.02 -1.82 7.76
CA ASP A 70 6.11 -0.86 7.57
C ASP A 70 7.30 -1.16 8.51
N SER A 71 7.66 -2.43 8.69
CA SER A 71 8.67 -2.94 9.63
C SER A 71 8.33 -2.91 11.13
N VAL A 72 7.17 -2.37 11.51
CA VAL A 72 6.72 -2.32 12.90
C VAL A 72 5.94 -3.59 13.25
N ILE A 73 6.34 -4.27 14.34
CA ILE A 73 5.65 -5.46 14.85
C ILE A 73 4.41 -5.08 15.65
N PHE A 74 3.32 -5.83 15.46
CA PHE A 74 2.08 -5.70 16.20
C PHE A 74 1.70 -7.03 16.86
N ASP A 75 1.02 -6.93 18.00
CA ASP A 75 0.49 -8.04 18.80
C ASP A 75 -0.80 -8.64 18.22
N LYS A 76 -1.40 -7.95 17.23
CA LYS A 76 -2.59 -8.41 16.52
C LYS A 76 -2.52 -7.99 15.07
N ILE A 77 -3.09 -8.82 14.20
CA ILE A 77 -3.29 -8.45 12.80
C ILE A 77 -4.22 -7.24 12.73
N GLN A 78 -3.76 -6.18 12.06
CA GLN A 78 -4.55 -4.99 11.79
C GLN A 78 -5.03 -5.05 10.35
N TYR A 79 -6.12 -5.76 10.10
CA TYR A 79 -6.66 -5.91 8.74
C TYR A 79 -7.05 -4.57 8.12
N SER A 80 -6.73 -4.42 6.83
CA SER A 80 -7.51 -3.52 5.98
C SER A 80 -8.80 -4.25 5.59
N TRP A 81 -9.85 -4.09 6.40
CA TRP A 81 -11.12 -4.80 6.18
C TRP A 81 -11.70 -4.59 4.77
N PRO A 82 -11.68 -3.39 4.18
CA PRO A 82 -12.17 -3.21 2.81
C PRO A 82 -11.32 -3.91 1.76
N LEU A 83 -9.99 -3.96 1.93
CA LEU A 83 -9.10 -4.72 1.04
C LEU A 83 -9.42 -6.22 1.15
N LEU A 84 -9.54 -6.74 2.38
CA LEU A 84 -9.91 -8.14 2.62
C LEU A 84 -11.29 -8.46 2.01
N ALA A 85 -12.28 -7.58 2.18
CA ALA A 85 -13.59 -7.75 1.58
C ALA A 85 -13.51 -7.82 0.05
N GLY A 86 -12.68 -6.97 -0.58
CA GLY A 86 -12.42 -7.02 -2.02
C GLY A 86 -11.77 -8.33 -2.46
N LEU A 87 -10.77 -8.83 -1.72
CA LEU A 87 -10.13 -10.13 -1.98
C LEU A 87 -11.14 -11.27 -1.89
N MET A 88 -11.98 -11.28 -0.84
CA MET A 88 -13.00 -12.31 -0.65
C MET A 88 -14.10 -12.24 -1.71
N TYR A 89 -14.50 -11.03 -2.11
CA TYR A 89 -15.47 -10.81 -3.18
C TYR A 89 -14.95 -11.36 -4.51
N ALA A 90 -13.72 -11.00 -4.91
CA ALA A 90 -13.11 -11.51 -6.12
C ALA A 90 -12.98 -13.04 -6.09
N CYS A 91 -12.56 -13.61 -4.95
CA CYS A 91 -12.47 -15.05 -4.77
C CYS A 91 -13.84 -15.74 -4.96
N ALA A 92 -14.91 -15.18 -4.37
CA ALA A 92 -16.27 -15.72 -4.52
C ALA A 92 -16.76 -15.65 -5.97
N LYS A 93 -16.53 -14.52 -6.66
CA LYS A 93 -16.88 -14.33 -8.07
C LYS A 93 -16.11 -15.26 -9.01
N SER A 94 -14.86 -15.57 -8.67
CA SER A 94 -13.99 -16.45 -9.45
C SER A 94 -14.04 -17.92 -9.00
N LYS A 95 -15.16 -18.35 -8.38
CA LYS A 95 -15.41 -19.75 -7.97
C LYS A 95 -14.30 -20.33 -7.09
N GLY A 96 -13.80 -19.55 -6.14
CA GLY A 96 -12.75 -19.96 -5.21
C GLY A 96 -11.32 -19.79 -5.72
N LYS A 97 -11.13 -19.25 -6.94
CA LYS A 97 -9.81 -19.00 -7.54
C LYS A 97 -9.39 -17.54 -7.32
N LEU A 98 -8.30 -17.33 -6.59
CA LEU A 98 -7.77 -16.00 -6.32
C LEU A 98 -6.29 -15.92 -6.70
N ARG A 99 -6.01 -15.29 -7.85
CA ARG A 99 -4.65 -15.11 -8.37
C ARG A 99 -4.33 -13.63 -8.36
N VAL A 100 -3.64 -13.20 -7.32
CA VAL A 100 -3.39 -11.80 -7.03
C VAL A 100 -2.11 -11.34 -7.71
N LEU A 101 -2.15 -10.19 -8.38
CA LEU A 101 -0.97 -9.37 -8.65
C LEU A 101 -0.97 -8.20 -7.66
N ASP A 102 0.04 -8.16 -6.79
CA ASP A 102 0.26 -7.10 -5.81
C ASP A 102 1.41 -6.21 -6.29
N PHE A 103 1.07 -5.08 -6.91
CA PHE A 103 2.05 -4.16 -7.46
C PHE A 103 2.50 -3.19 -6.37
N GLY A 104 3.80 -3.17 -6.07
CA GLY A 104 4.28 -2.44 -4.89
C GLY A 104 4.22 -3.26 -3.59
N GLY A 105 4.04 -4.58 -3.67
CA GLY A 105 3.74 -5.46 -2.52
C GLY A 105 4.90 -5.68 -1.54
N SER A 106 6.08 -5.09 -1.79
CA SER A 106 7.28 -5.25 -0.96
C SER A 106 7.68 -6.74 -0.80
N LEU A 107 7.85 -7.23 0.42
CA LEU A 107 8.16 -8.65 0.71
C LEU A 107 6.90 -9.49 1.02
N GLY A 108 5.70 -8.90 0.89
CA GLY A 108 4.42 -9.61 1.06
C GLY A 108 3.69 -9.39 2.38
N SER A 109 3.87 -8.23 3.03
CA SER A 109 3.16 -7.88 4.27
C SER A 109 1.63 -8.03 4.13
N THR A 110 1.07 -7.61 2.99
CA THR A 110 -0.36 -7.75 2.68
C THR A 110 -0.80 -9.21 2.53
N TYR A 111 0.04 -10.05 1.90
CA TYR A 111 -0.20 -11.49 1.83
C TYR A 111 -0.26 -12.11 3.24
N PHE A 112 0.75 -11.85 4.08
CA PHE A 112 0.79 -12.38 5.44
C PHE A 112 -0.34 -11.83 6.32
N GLN A 113 -0.71 -10.56 6.15
CA GLN A 113 -1.86 -9.95 6.83
C GLN A 113 -3.15 -10.75 6.57
N ASN A 114 -3.37 -11.19 5.32
CA ASN A 114 -4.61 -11.83 4.91
C ASN A 114 -4.52 -13.37 4.89
N LYS A 115 -3.36 -13.94 5.21
CA LYS A 115 -3.06 -15.38 5.08
C LYS A 115 -4.10 -16.29 5.74
N LYS A 116 -4.61 -15.92 6.92
CA LYS A 116 -5.65 -16.69 7.62
C LYS A 116 -6.91 -16.92 6.76
N PHE A 117 -7.33 -15.93 5.99
CA PHE A 117 -8.49 -16.03 5.09
C PHE A 117 -8.11 -16.70 3.78
N LEU A 118 -6.91 -16.40 3.25
CA LEU A 118 -6.41 -17.01 2.04
C LEU A 118 -6.21 -18.53 2.20
N ASP A 119 -5.89 -19.02 3.39
CA ASP A 119 -5.72 -20.45 3.70
C ASP A 119 -7.05 -21.23 3.69
N CYS A 120 -8.21 -20.55 3.62
CA CYS A 120 -9.50 -21.20 3.48
C CYS A 120 -9.83 -21.64 2.03
N PHE A 121 -8.95 -21.35 1.07
CA PHE A 121 -9.15 -21.62 -0.34
C PHE A 121 -7.95 -22.39 -0.92
N GLU A 122 -8.22 -23.36 -1.79
CA GLU A 122 -7.20 -24.21 -2.40
C GLU A 122 -6.46 -23.50 -3.55
N GLU A 123 -7.20 -22.81 -4.43
CA GLU A 123 -6.65 -22.18 -5.64
C GLU A 123 -6.27 -20.71 -5.42
N VAL A 124 -5.23 -20.47 -4.62
CA VAL A 124 -4.73 -19.11 -4.33
C VAL A 124 -3.26 -18.94 -4.67
N SER A 125 -2.95 -17.97 -5.52
CA SER A 125 -1.59 -17.46 -5.74
C SER A 125 -1.51 -15.96 -5.45
N TRP A 126 -0.36 -15.53 -4.95
CA TRP A 126 -0.06 -14.14 -4.65
C TRP A 126 1.28 -13.77 -5.28
N SER A 127 1.23 -12.91 -6.28
CA SER A 127 2.40 -12.55 -7.08
C SER A 127 2.72 -11.09 -6.84
N ILE A 128 3.93 -10.81 -6.36
CA ILE A 128 4.39 -9.45 -6.13
C ILE A 128 5.23 -9.00 -7.31
N VAL A 129 4.90 -7.83 -7.87
CA VAL A 129 5.76 -7.13 -8.83
C VAL A 129 6.42 -5.96 -8.12
N GLU A 130 7.75 -5.95 -8.08
CA GLU A 130 8.51 -4.97 -7.30
C GLU A 130 9.92 -4.72 -7.87
N GLN A 131 10.63 -3.71 -7.35
CA GLN A 131 12.00 -3.38 -7.68
C GLN A 131 12.96 -4.57 -7.45
N LYS A 132 14.02 -4.62 -8.27
CA LYS A 132 14.95 -5.75 -8.34
C LYS A 132 15.45 -6.25 -6.97
N HIS A 133 15.88 -5.34 -6.10
CA HIS A 133 16.45 -5.72 -4.80
C HIS A 133 15.43 -6.36 -3.85
N PHE A 134 14.16 -5.93 -3.90
CA PHE A 134 13.07 -6.59 -3.17
C PHE A 134 12.72 -7.94 -3.79
N VAL A 135 12.67 -8.04 -5.12
CA VAL A 135 12.40 -9.31 -5.81
C VAL A 135 13.47 -10.35 -5.52
N ASP A 136 14.75 -9.96 -5.52
CA ASP A 136 15.86 -10.86 -5.22
C ASP A 136 15.74 -11.41 -3.78
N VAL A 137 15.49 -10.55 -2.79
CA VAL A 137 15.26 -10.96 -1.40
C VAL A 137 13.98 -11.79 -1.26
N GLY A 138 12.90 -11.37 -1.90
CA GLY A 138 11.62 -12.06 -1.92
C GLY A 138 11.75 -13.49 -2.43
N LYS A 139 12.44 -13.68 -3.56
CA LYS A 139 12.74 -15.01 -4.12
C LYS A 139 13.56 -15.87 -3.18
N ASN A 140 14.58 -15.30 -2.53
CA ASN A 140 15.47 -16.06 -1.65
C ASN A 140 14.81 -16.46 -0.33
N ASP A 141 14.09 -15.52 0.31
CA ASP A 141 13.67 -15.66 1.70
C ASP A 141 12.18 -15.93 1.89
N PHE A 142 11.33 -15.47 0.97
CA PHE A 142 9.87 -15.42 1.16
C PHE A 142 9.11 -16.34 0.23
N GLN A 143 9.56 -16.49 -1.01
CA GLN A 143 8.89 -17.25 -2.06
C GLN A 143 8.59 -18.70 -1.64
N ASP A 144 7.40 -19.16 -1.99
CA ASP A 144 6.96 -20.55 -1.80
C ASP A 144 6.07 -20.99 -2.97
N ASN A 145 5.20 -21.97 -2.77
CA ASN A 145 4.27 -22.44 -3.80
C ASN A 145 3.15 -21.43 -4.13
N ARG A 146 2.80 -20.53 -3.21
CA ARG A 146 1.70 -19.56 -3.34
C ARG A 146 2.19 -18.12 -3.50
N LEU A 147 3.18 -17.70 -2.72
CA LEU A 147 3.78 -16.37 -2.77
C LEU A 147 4.94 -16.36 -3.77
N LYS A 148 4.87 -15.54 -4.82
CA LYS A 148 5.84 -15.43 -5.91
C LYS A 148 6.29 -13.99 -6.12
N PHE A 149 7.48 -13.80 -6.70
CA PHE A 149 8.07 -12.49 -6.93
C PHE A 149 8.55 -12.30 -8.37
N TYR A 150 8.23 -11.14 -8.95
CA TYR A 150 8.42 -10.82 -10.35
C TYR A 150 9.03 -9.44 -10.53
N TYR A 151 9.91 -9.30 -11.52
CA TYR A 151 10.51 -8.00 -11.88
C TYR A 151 9.59 -7.14 -12.74
N ASP A 152 8.62 -7.76 -13.40
CA ASP A 152 7.72 -7.11 -14.34
C ASP A 152 6.36 -7.81 -14.40
N ILE A 153 5.34 -7.05 -14.82
CA ILE A 153 3.95 -7.51 -14.89
C ILE A 153 3.76 -8.53 -16.00
N GLU A 154 4.46 -8.40 -17.13
CA GLU A 154 4.25 -9.26 -18.30
C GLU A 154 4.64 -10.71 -18.01
N THR A 155 5.79 -10.91 -17.35
CA THR A 155 6.24 -12.22 -16.87
C THR A 155 5.26 -12.78 -15.84
N CYS A 156 4.83 -11.96 -14.88
CA CYS A 156 3.83 -12.35 -13.90
C CYS A 156 2.51 -12.77 -14.57
N LYS A 157 2.02 -12.02 -15.57
CA LYS A 157 0.78 -12.30 -16.26
C LYS A 157 0.85 -13.61 -17.02
N LYS A 158 1.95 -13.84 -17.73
CA LYS A 158 2.20 -15.07 -18.48
C LYS A 158 2.22 -16.31 -17.59
N GLU A 159 2.88 -16.25 -16.43
CA GLU A 159 3.06 -17.42 -15.57
C GLU A 159 1.88 -17.67 -14.63
N GLN A 160 1.28 -16.61 -14.07
CA GLN A 160 0.32 -16.72 -12.97
C GLN A 160 -1.11 -16.37 -13.39
N ASN A 161 -1.29 -15.74 -14.56
CA ASN A 161 -2.58 -15.26 -15.06
C ASN A 161 -3.50 -14.67 -13.97
N PRO A 162 -3.04 -13.64 -13.23
CA PRO A 162 -3.79 -12.99 -12.17
C PRO A 162 -5.12 -12.45 -12.67
N ASN A 163 -6.16 -12.65 -11.86
CA ASN A 163 -7.51 -12.12 -12.06
C ASN A 163 -7.78 -10.84 -11.26
N ILE A 164 -6.99 -10.58 -10.21
CA ILE A 164 -7.13 -9.38 -9.39
C ILE A 164 -5.81 -8.63 -9.26
N LEU A 165 -5.90 -7.31 -9.42
CA LEU A 165 -4.80 -6.37 -9.17
C LEU A 165 -4.99 -5.68 -7.82
N VAL A 166 -3.94 -5.61 -7.02
CA VAL A 166 -3.89 -4.84 -5.78
C VAL A 166 -2.92 -3.67 -5.95
N LEU A 167 -3.42 -2.46 -5.67
CA LEU A 167 -2.69 -1.20 -5.66
C LEU A 167 -2.87 -0.56 -4.28
N SER A 168 -2.08 -1.02 -3.31
CA SER A 168 -2.16 -0.54 -1.92
C SER A 168 -1.04 0.44 -1.61
N SER A 169 -1.38 1.73 -1.52
CA SER A 169 -0.43 2.80 -1.18
C SER A 169 0.81 2.85 -2.08
N VAL A 170 0.66 2.61 -3.38
CA VAL A 170 1.76 2.55 -4.34
C VAL A 170 1.75 3.71 -5.34
N LEU A 171 0.59 4.03 -5.92
CA LEU A 171 0.48 4.95 -7.05
C LEU A 171 0.95 6.37 -6.72
N GLN A 172 0.74 6.81 -5.48
CA GLN A 172 1.11 8.16 -5.07
C GLN A 172 2.63 8.40 -5.08
N TYR A 173 3.43 7.34 -5.10
CA TYR A 173 4.90 7.41 -5.08
C TYR A 173 5.52 7.23 -6.47
N ILE A 174 4.69 7.12 -7.51
CA ILE A 174 5.12 7.02 -8.90
C ILE A 174 5.10 8.42 -9.52
N GLU A 175 6.21 8.81 -10.16
CA GLU A 175 6.35 10.11 -10.81
C GLU A 175 5.27 10.36 -11.87
N LYS A 176 4.99 9.32 -12.66
CA LYS A 176 4.00 9.33 -13.74
C LYS A 176 2.95 8.24 -13.54
N PRO A 177 2.04 8.41 -12.57
CA PRO A 177 1.16 7.33 -12.13
C PRO A 177 0.17 6.91 -13.21
N TYR A 178 -0.32 7.84 -14.03
CA TYR A 178 -1.27 7.53 -15.12
C TYR A 178 -0.61 6.76 -16.27
N GLU A 179 0.62 7.11 -16.67
CA GLU A 179 1.37 6.35 -17.69
C GLU A 179 1.62 4.90 -17.22
N LEU A 180 1.99 4.73 -15.94
CA LEU A 180 2.11 3.40 -15.35
C LEU A 180 0.77 2.66 -15.39
N MET A 181 -0.31 3.27 -14.87
CA MET A 181 -1.62 2.64 -14.83
C MET A 181 -2.12 2.24 -16.24
N GLU A 182 -1.93 3.07 -17.26
CA GLU A 182 -2.25 2.71 -18.64
C GLU A 182 -1.51 1.45 -19.10
N SER A 183 -0.25 1.28 -18.70
CA SER A 183 0.50 0.05 -18.99
C SER A 183 -0.04 -1.15 -18.22
N ILE A 184 -0.34 -0.99 -16.92
CA ILE A 184 -0.85 -2.08 -16.08
C ILE A 184 -2.21 -2.57 -16.60
N LEU A 185 -3.13 -1.66 -16.93
CA LEU A 185 -4.51 -1.99 -17.28
C LEU A 185 -4.67 -2.74 -18.61
N LYS A 186 -3.66 -2.73 -19.49
CA LYS A 186 -3.62 -3.58 -20.70
C LYS A 186 -3.73 -5.08 -20.41
N ASN A 187 -3.44 -5.48 -19.17
CA ASN A 187 -3.46 -6.87 -18.73
C ASN A 187 -4.87 -7.38 -18.33
N ASN A 188 -5.92 -6.56 -18.48
CA ASN A 188 -7.34 -6.92 -18.31
C ASN A 188 -7.58 -7.79 -17.06
N PHE A 189 -7.45 -7.18 -15.89
CA PHE A 189 -7.82 -7.84 -14.64
C PHE A 189 -9.35 -7.88 -14.53
N ASP A 190 -9.90 -8.89 -13.88
CA ASP A 190 -11.34 -8.97 -13.59
C ASP A 190 -11.69 -7.95 -12.49
N PHE A 191 -10.79 -7.79 -11.51
CA PHE A 191 -10.96 -6.91 -10.36
C PHE A 191 -9.72 -6.06 -10.10
N ILE A 192 -9.93 -4.85 -9.57
CA ILE A 192 -8.86 -3.99 -9.07
C ILE A 192 -9.22 -3.50 -7.67
N LEU A 193 -8.29 -3.67 -6.74
CA LEU A 193 -8.39 -3.13 -5.39
C LEU A 193 -7.44 -1.95 -5.25
N ILE A 194 -8.03 -0.77 -5.05
CA ILE A 194 -7.30 0.43 -4.67
C ILE A 194 -7.37 0.55 -3.16
N ASP A 195 -6.22 0.65 -2.51
CA ASP A 195 -6.14 0.72 -1.05
C ASP A 195 -5.20 1.83 -0.60
N ARG A 196 -5.55 2.49 0.52
CA ARG A 196 -4.73 3.54 1.16
C ARG A 196 -4.24 4.63 0.19
N THR A 197 -5.06 5.03 -0.77
CA THR A 197 -4.69 6.06 -1.76
C THR A 197 -5.13 7.45 -1.27
N PRO A 198 -4.23 8.45 -1.24
CA PRO A 198 -4.55 9.80 -0.81
C PRO A 198 -5.22 10.62 -1.91
N PHE A 199 -6.29 11.31 -1.53
CA PHE A 199 -7.07 12.21 -2.37
C PHE A 199 -7.18 13.60 -1.75
N ALA A 200 -7.35 14.61 -2.60
CA ALA A 200 -7.58 15.99 -2.24
C ALA A 200 -8.59 16.63 -3.19
N LYS A 201 -9.09 17.82 -2.84
CA LYS A 201 -10.03 18.59 -3.69
C LYS A 201 -9.46 18.94 -5.07
N LYS A 202 -8.14 19.08 -5.15
CA LYS A 202 -7.38 19.31 -6.37
C LYS A 202 -6.12 18.46 -6.29
N LYS A 203 -5.65 17.97 -7.43
CA LYS A 203 -4.37 17.25 -7.52
C LYS A 203 -3.23 18.10 -6.98
N GLN A 204 -2.39 17.51 -6.13
CA GLN A 204 -1.28 18.20 -5.45
C GLN A 204 -0.06 17.29 -5.33
N ILE A 205 1.11 17.89 -5.23
CA ILE A 205 2.36 17.21 -4.88
C ILE A 205 2.80 17.67 -3.50
N LYS A 206 3.09 16.69 -2.64
CA LYS A 206 3.61 16.88 -1.29
C LYS A 206 4.94 16.17 -1.14
N LEU A 207 5.72 16.57 -0.14
CA LEU A 207 6.84 15.77 0.37
C LEU A 207 6.34 14.98 1.57
N GLN A 208 6.37 13.66 1.50
CA GLN A 208 6.12 12.82 2.66
C GLN A 208 7.43 12.63 3.43
N ILE A 209 7.44 13.03 4.69
CA ILE A 209 8.55 12.81 5.62
C ILE A 209 8.17 11.67 6.56
N VAL A 210 8.89 10.56 6.50
CA VAL A 210 8.60 9.37 7.29
C VAL A 210 9.10 9.55 8.73
N PRO A 211 8.32 9.16 9.75
CA PRO A 211 8.82 9.14 11.12
C PRO A 211 10.03 8.20 11.26
N PRO A 212 11.14 8.63 11.90
CA PRO A 212 12.38 7.84 11.99
C PRO A 212 12.21 6.55 12.80
N GLN A 213 11.12 6.42 13.58
CA GLN A 213 10.76 5.17 14.24
C GLN A 213 10.42 4.05 13.24
N ILE A 214 10.03 4.41 12.02
CA ILE A 214 9.85 3.49 10.89
C ILE A 214 11.21 3.40 10.18
N TYR A 215 11.60 4.47 9.48
CA TYR A 215 12.91 4.67 8.86
C TYR A 215 13.11 6.14 8.49
N ASP A 216 14.35 6.55 8.24
CA ASP A 216 14.69 7.91 7.87
C ASP A 216 14.63 8.06 6.34
N ALA A 217 13.51 8.58 5.86
CA ALA A 217 13.29 8.81 4.44
C ALA A 217 12.29 9.93 4.20
N SER A 218 12.39 10.52 3.02
CA SER A 218 11.35 11.37 2.47
C SER A 218 11.24 11.17 0.99
N TYR A 219 10.03 11.31 0.45
CA TYR A 219 9.75 11.10 -0.97
C TYR A 219 8.60 11.97 -1.45
N PRO A 220 8.58 12.35 -2.74
CA PRO A 220 7.43 12.99 -3.35
C PRO A 220 6.19 12.09 -3.25
N CYS A 221 5.03 12.71 -3.11
CA CYS A 221 3.75 12.04 -2.93
C CYS A 221 2.68 12.83 -3.68
N TRP A 222 1.97 12.16 -4.58
CA TRP A 222 0.74 12.70 -5.16
C TRP A 222 -0.39 12.64 -4.14
N PHE A 223 -1.17 13.70 -4.05
CA PHE A 223 -2.57 13.63 -3.63
C PHE A 223 -3.41 13.75 -4.89
N PHE A 224 -4.16 12.72 -5.21
CA PHE A 224 -4.94 12.67 -6.45
C PHE A 224 -6.23 13.50 -6.33
N GLU A 225 -6.75 13.96 -7.45
CA GLU A 225 -8.14 14.39 -7.51
C GLU A 225 -9.03 13.17 -7.73
N GLU A 226 -9.95 12.90 -6.80
CA GLU A 226 -10.75 11.65 -6.79
C GLU A 226 -11.55 11.47 -8.07
N ASN A 227 -12.20 12.51 -8.57
CA ASN A 227 -13.02 12.42 -9.78
C ASN A 227 -12.17 12.12 -11.03
N GLU A 228 -11.01 12.75 -11.17
CA GLU A 228 -10.05 12.48 -12.27
C GLU A 228 -9.57 11.03 -12.21
N PHE A 229 -9.18 10.58 -11.01
CA PHE A 229 -8.70 9.22 -10.78
C PHE A 229 -9.75 8.17 -11.11
N LEU A 230 -10.99 8.33 -10.61
CA LEU A 230 -12.07 7.40 -10.85
C LEU A 230 -12.54 7.41 -12.31
N TYR A 231 -12.57 8.58 -12.95
CA TYR A 231 -12.88 8.70 -14.37
C TYR A 231 -11.85 7.97 -15.23
N PHE A 232 -10.57 8.01 -14.86
CA PHE A 232 -9.52 7.26 -15.55
C PHE A 232 -9.80 5.76 -15.56
N PHE A 233 -10.15 5.14 -14.43
CA PHE A 233 -10.50 3.71 -14.38
C PHE A 233 -11.76 3.40 -15.19
N LYS A 234 -12.79 4.26 -15.10
CA LYS A 234 -14.02 4.11 -15.90
C LYS A 234 -13.76 4.15 -17.40
N LYS A 235 -12.92 5.08 -17.86
CA LYS A 235 -12.51 5.18 -19.28
C LYS A 235 -11.77 3.92 -19.74
N ASN A 236 -11.07 3.24 -18.84
CA ASN A 236 -10.32 2.01 -19.11
C ASN A 236 -11.12 0.73 -18.80
N GLY A 237 -12.45 0.78 -18.72
CA GLY A 237 -13.29 -0.42 -18.62
C GLY A 237 -13.59 -0.91 -17.21
N TYR A 238 -13.30 -0.12 -16.16
CA TYR A 238 -13.54 -0.53 -14.78
C TYR A 238 -14.59 0.33 -14.10
N GLN A 239 -15.61 -0.31 -13.53
CA GLN A 239 -16.66 0.36 -12.76
C GLN A 239 -16.38 0.24 -11.27
N ILE A 240 -16.82 1.23 -10.51
CA ILE A 240 -16.71 1.21 -9.06
C ILE A 240 -17.86 0.38 -8.51
N LEU A 241 -17.53 -0.71 -7.81
CA LEU A 241 -18.51 -1.48 -7.05
C LEU A 241 -18.74 -0.86 -5.67
N TYR A 242 -17.66 -0.53 -4.98
CA TYR A 242 -17.72 0.05 -3.64
C TYR A 242 -16.57 1.02 -3.41
N GLY A 243 -16.85 2.08 -2.65
CA GLY A 243 -15.86 3.04 -2.15
C GLY A 243 -15.93 3.11 -0.62
N PHE A 244 -14.77 3.13 0.03
CA PHE A 244 -14.67 3.20 1.49
C PHE A 244 -13.75 4.33 1.93
N ASP A 245 -14.07 4.95 3.05
CA ASP A 245 -13.14 5.84 3.73
C ASP A 245 -11.98 5.06 4.33
N ALA A 246 -10.82 5.71 4.38
CA ALA A 246 -9.64 5.15 4.99
C ALA A 246 -9.13 5.97 6.17
N ASN A 247 -8.77 5.25 7.24
CA ASN A 247 -8.37 5.83 8.52
C ASN A 247 -6.88 6.23 8.54
N ASP A 248 -6.22 6.29 7.39
CA ASP A 248 -4.78 6.51 7.22
C ASP A 248 -4.34 7.98 7.42
N GLY A 249 -5.04 8.72 8.29
CA GLY A 249 -4.63 10.06 8.73
C GLY A 249 -5.24 11.20 7.93
N THR A 250 -6.53 11.11 7.60
CA THR A 250 -7.33 12.21 7.03
C THR A 250 -7.07 13.51 7.78
N ASN A 251 -6.73 14.55 7.03
CA ASN A 251 -6.50 15.89 7.55
C ASN A 251 -7.24 16.92 6.67
N LYS A 252 -7.01 18.22 6.90
CA LYS A 252 -7.71 19.27 6.13
C LYS A 252 -7.34 19.30 4.63
N GLU A 253 -6.19 18.74 4.28
CA GLU A 253 -5.62 18.78 2.92
C GLU A 253 -5.85 17.49 2.15
N CYS A 254 -5.91 16.34 2.82
CA CYS A 254 -6.18 15.06 2.18
C CYS A 254 -7.05 14.12 3.00
N TYR A 255 -7.69 13.21 2.29
CA TYR A 255 -8.41 12.07 2.82
C TYR A 255 -7.98 10.82 2.04
N PHE A 256 -8.13 9.65 2.66
CA PHE A 256 -7.76 8.40 2.01
C PHE A 256 -9.02 7.65 1.62
N LYS A 257 -8.98 7.01 0.45
CA LYS A 257 -10.06 6.15 -0.01
C LYS A 257 -9.54 4.78 -0.42
N ARG A 258 -10.50 3.87 -0.49
CA ARG A 258 -10.33 2.51 -1.03
C ARG A 258 -11.44 2.26 -2.02
N TYR A 259 -11.15 1.52 -3.08
CA TYR A 259 -12.14 1.12 -4.06
C TYR A 259 -12.00 -0.34 -4.42
N ILE A 260 -13.15 -0.98 -4.61
CA ILE A 260 -13.26 -2.25 -5.29
C ILE A 260 -13.81 -1.91 -6.68
N LEU A 261 -13.04 -2.22 -7.72
CA LEU A 261 -13.40 -2.02 -9.11
C LEU A 261 -13.59 -3.38 -9.79
N GLU A 262 -14.54 -3.46 -10.71
CA GLU A 262 -14.80 -4.65 -11.55
C GLU A 262 -14.75 -4.23 -13.02
N ASN A 263 -14.15 -5.09 -13.84
CA ASN A 263 -14.11 -4.91 -15.28
C ASN A 263 -15.50 -5.14 -15.89
N PHE A 264 -15.94 -4.24 -16.77
CA PHE A 264 -17.23 -4.33 -17.46
C PHE A 264 -17.10 -4.48 -18.99
N LEU A 265 -15.87 -4.61 -19.50
CA LEU A 265 -15.59 -4.87 -20.91
C LEU A 265 -15.55 -6.37 -21.22
#